data_AF-A0A5C7QIN8-F1
#
_entry.id   AF-A0A5C7QIN8-F1
#
_cell.length_a   1.000
_cell.length_b   1.000
_cell.length_c   1.000
_cell.angle_alpha   90.00
_cell.angle_beta   90.00
_cell.angle_gamma   90.00
#
_symmetry.space_group_name_H-M   'P 1'
#
loop_
_entity.id
_entity.type
_entity.pdbx_description
1 polymer ?
#
loop_
_entity_poly.entity_id
_entity_poly.type
_entity_poly.pdbx_seq_one_letter_code
_entity_poly.pdbx_strand_id
1 'polypeptide(L)'
;MTTLYLDLETFADVPIANGTHAYAEGAEILLFAYALDDGPVHVWDCTRDPLVPDPLADALDDPAVMLCAHNSHFDRTVLWHAGYRLPLPRWHDTMVKALAHSLPGSLGDLCDILKVPTDKAKDKAGRQLMHLFCKPRPATSKVRRATRDTHPTEWSTFVEYARLDVEAMRAVDKKLPDWNYQGNEIALWHLDQAINDRGVMVDTDLAHAAIRAVERAQKVLAHRTNELTDGAVQAATQRDAMLRHLVAAYGIDLPDLQQSTLERRIADPDLPAELRELLAIRLQASTTSTSKYKTLAKAVSSDGRLRGTLQFNGASRTGRWAGRLFQPQNLPRPVLKQAAIDRGIDALKADCEDLIFDNVMELTSSAIRGCIVAPKDKKLVVADLSNIEGRVLAWLAGEEWKLQAFADFDTVQLEGGDWITGTELVAAYLDRRPVPLALDAKGEPIRKGHDLYKLAYAKSFGIQPEAVSKDNRQVGKVQELALGYEGGVGAFLT
;
A
#
# COMPACT_ATOMS: atom_id res chain seq x y z
N MET A 1 -11.12 -6.07 33.49
CA MET A 1 -11.91 -6.16 32.24
C MET A 1 -11.63 -7.53 31.68
N THR A 2 -12.66 -8.29 31.31
CA THR A 2 -12.48 -9.64 30.77
C THR A 2 -12.06 -9.56 29.31
N THR A 3 -11.10 -10.39 28.92
CA THR A 3 -10.54 -10.48 27.58
C THR A 3 -10.72 -11.88 27.03
N LEU A 4 -11.37 -11.99 25.87
CA LEU A 4 -11.40 -13.16 25.01
C LEU A 4 -10.22 -13.09 24.05
N TYR A 5 -9.22 -13.94 24.28
CA TYR A 5 -8.18 -14.20 23.31
C TYR A 5 -8.69 -15.21 22.29
N LEU A 6 -8.44 -14.96 21.00
CA LEU A 6 -8.91 -15.84 19.93
C LEU A 6 -7.92 -15.93 18.77
N ASP A 7 -8.02 -17.04 18.04
CA ASP A 7 -7.34 -17.29 16.77
C ASP A 7 -8.20 -18.23 15.91
N LEU A 8 -8.27 -17.95 14.60
CA LEU A 8 -9.07 -18.71 13.66
C LEU A 8 -8.21 -19.43 12.61
N GLU A 9 -8.45 -20.72 12.49
CA GLU A 9 -7.97 -21.50 11.36
C GLU A 9 -9.10 -21.68 10.36
N THR A 10 -8.85 -21.36 9.09
CA THR A 10 -9.91 -21.24 8.08
C THR A 10 -9.52 -21.84 6.75
N PHE A 11 -10.49 -22.25 5.95
CA PHE A 11 -10.30 -22.71 4.57
C PHE A 11 -11.06 -21.81 3.61
N ALA A 12 -10.40 -21.41 2.51
CA ALA A 12 -11.09 -20.81 1.37
C ALA A 12 -10.46 -21.28 0.06
N ASP A 13 -11.27 -21.38 -0.99
CA ASP A 13 -10.76 -21.64 -2.34
C ASP A 13 -9.96 -20.46 -2.91
N VAL A 14 -10.34 -19.24 -2.52
CA VAL A 14 -9.65 -18.01 -2.86
C VAL A 14 -8.32 -17.95 -2.09
N PRO A 15 -7.17 -17.74 -2.74
CA PRO A 15 -5.90 -17.61 -2.03
C PRO A 15 -5.85 -16.34 -1.16
N ILE A 16 -5.35 -16.44 0.07
CA ILE A 16 -5.14 -15.28 0.97
C ILE A 16 -4.24 -14.18 0.37
N ALA A 17 -3.39 -14.54 -0.59
CA ALA A 17 -2.56 -13.59 -1.35
C ALA A 17 -3.40 -12.61 -2.21
N ASN A 18 -4.67 -12.91 -2.46
CA ASN A 18 -5.62 -11.98 -3.08
C ASN A 18 -6.14 -10.93 -2.08
N GLY A 19 -5.80 -11.05 -0.79
CA GLY A 19 -6.22 -10.13 0.27
C GLY A 19 -7.26 -10.74 1.21
N THR A 20 -7.21 -10.34 2.48
CA THR A 20 -8.04 -10.86 3.57
C THR A 20 -9.53 -10.75 3.27
N HIS A 21 -10.00 -9.63 2.73
CA HIS A 21 -11.43 -9.44 2.45
C HIS A 21 -11.95 -10.33 1.32
N ALA A 22 -11.18 -10.47 0.22
CA ALA A 22 -11.55 -11.37 -0.87
C ALA A 22 -11.48 -12.85 -0.43
N TYR A 23 -10.52 -13.19 0.43
CA TYR A 23 -10.43 -14.51 1.05
C TYR A 23 -11.64 -14.80 1.94
N ALA A 24 -12.01 -13.87 2.80
CA ALA A 24 -13.04 -14.06 3.83
C ALA A 24 -14.46 -14.23 3.28
N GLU A 25 -14.76 -13.72 2.07
CA GLU A 25 -16.08 -13.88 1.44
C GLU A 25 -16.50 -15.36 1.25
N GLY A 26 -15.52 -16.25 1.07
CA GLY A 26 -15.73 -17.69 0.93
C GLY A 26 -15.01 -18.52 1.98
N ALA A 27 -14.60 -17.91 3.10
CA ALA A 27 -13.87 -18.61 4.14
C ALA A 27 -14.80 -19.42 5.06
N GLU A 28 -14.43 -20.66 5.28
CA GLU A 28 -15.03 -21.56 6.27
C GLU A 28 -14.12 -21.59 7.50
N ILE A 29 -14.68 -21.33 8.70
CA ILE A 29 -13.95 -21.49 9.96
C ILE A 29 -13.83 -22.98 10.24
N LEU A 30 -12.58 -23.47 10.35
CA LEU A 30 -12.27 -24.86 10.64
C LEU A 30 -12.12 -25.07 12.14
N LEU A 31 -11.25 -24.27 12.77
CA LEU A 31 -10.97 -24.30 14.20
C LEU A 31 -11.09 -22.89 14.77
N PHE A 32 -11.65 -22.80 15.97
CA PHE A 32 -11.71 -21.58 16.75
C PHE A 32 -11.01 -21.83 18.08
N ALA A 33 -9.75 -21.39 18.17
CA ALA A 33 -9.00 -21.44 19.42
C ALA A 33 -9.33 -20.19 20.25
N TYR A 34 -9.60 -20.37 21.55
CA TYR A 34 -9.96 -19.26 22.42
C TYR A 34 -9.59 -19.48 23.89
N ALA A 35 -9.44 -18.39 24.64
CA ALA A 35 -9.33 -18.40 26.08
C ALA A 35 -9.92 -17.13 26.69
N LEU A 36 -10.56 -17.27 27.86
CA LEU A 36 -11.03 -16.15 28.66
C LEU A 36 -9.99 -15.83 29.74
N ASP A 37 -9.49 -14.60 29.74
CA ASP A 37 -8.52 -14.08 30.72
C ASP A 37 -7.33 -15.02 30.93
N ASP A 38 -7.22 -15.56 32.16
CA ASP A 38 -6.19 -16.49 32.61
C ASP A 38 -6.61 -17.97 32.54
N GLY A 39 -7.82 -18.24 32.04
CA GLY A 39 -8.37 -19.57 31.88
C GLY A 39 -7.62 -20.45 30.87
N PRO A 40 -7.95 -21.76 30.83
CA PRO A 40 -7.38 -22.70 29.88
C PRO A 40 -7.75 -22.30 28.44
N VAL A 41 -6.85 -22.62 27.50
CA VAL A 41 -7.14 -22.49 26.06
C VAL A 41 -7.97 -23.67 25.61
N HIS A 42 -9.08 -23.37 24.94
CA HIS A 42 -9.97 -24.32 24.29
C HIS A 42 -9.85 -24.19 22.78
N VAL A 43 -10.11 -25.28 22.05
CA VAL A 43 -10.21 -25.25 20.59
C VAL A 43 -11.51 -25.91 20.19
N TRP A 44 -12.39 -25.13 19.57
CA TRP A 44 -13.64 -25.63 18.99
C TRP A 44 -13.39 -26.07 17.56
N ASP A 45 -13.59 -27.37 17.30
CA ASP A 45 -13.58 -27.96 15.96
C ASP A 45 -14.93 -27.72 15.28
N CYS A 46 -15.03 -26.62 14.53
CA CYS A 46 -16.26 -26.18 13.86
C CYS A 46 -16.72 -27.17 12.80
N THR A 47 -15.82 -28.04 12.32
CA THR A 47 -16.14 -29.09 11.34
C THR A 47 -16.78 -30.33 11.97
N ARG A 48 -16.67 -30.45 13.30
CA ARG A 48 -17.23 -31.57 14.07
C ARG A 48 -18.51 -31.17 14.76
N ASP A 49 -18.48 -30.04 15.47
CA ASP A 49 -19.54 -29.62 16.36
C ASP A 49 -20.22 -28.36 15.80
N PRO A 50 -21.51 -28.43 15.41
CA PRO A 50 -22.17 -27.32 14.73
C PRO A 50 -22.58 -26.19 15.67
N LEU A 51 -22.56 -26.41 16.99
CA LEU A 51 -22.94 -25.42 17.99
C LEU A 51 -21.70 -24.77 18.58
N VAL A 52 -21.72 -23.43 18.63
CA VAL A 52 -20.72 -22.63 19.32
C VAL A 52 -20.75 -23.00 20.82
N PRO A 53 -19.61 -23.27 21.48
CA PRO A 53 -19.58 -23.49 22.91
C PRO A 53 -20.13 -22.28 23.70
N ASP A 54 -20.97 -22.51 24.70
CA ASP A 54 -21.62 -21.45 25.50
C ASP A 54 -20.64 -20.38 26.01
N PRO A 55 -19.47 -20.71 26.61
CA PRO A 55 -18.54 -19.69 27.10
C PRO A 55 -18.00 -18.78 25.99
N LEU A 56 -17.87 -19.30 24.77
CA LEU A 56 -17.44 -18.51 23.62
C LEU A 56 -18.59 -17.65 23.10
N ALA A 57 -19.79 -18.21 22.98
CA ALA A 57 -20.97 -17.47 22.54
C ALA A 57 -21.26 -16.29 23.48
N ASP A 58 -21.30 -16.54 24.79
CA ASP A 58 -21.53 -15.51 25.81
C ASP A 58 -20.50 -14.37 25.72
N ALA A 59 -19.22 -14.72 25.53
CA ALA A 59 -18.15 -13.74 25.42
C ALA A 59 -18.19 -12.91 24.12
N LEU A 60 -18.62 -13.51 23.00
CA LEU A 60 -18.82 -12.79 21.75
C LEU A 60 -20.00 -11.81 21.87
N ASP A 61 -21.07 -12.21 22.55
CA ASP A 61 -22.29 -11.41 22.71
C ASP A 61 -22.16 -10.30 23.78
N ASP A 62 -21.32 -10.48 24.79
CA ASP A 62 -21.12 -9.48 25.86
C ASP A 62 -20.30 -8.26 25.36
N PRO A 63 -20.88 -7.05 25.29
CA PRO A 63 -20.16 -5.85 24.86
C PRO A 63 -19.06 -5.39 25.83
N ALA A 64 -19.06 -5.88 27.08
CA ALA A 64 -18.03 -5.58 28.07
C ALA A 64 -16.76 -6.44 27.91
N VAL A 65 -16.83 -7.52 27.12
CA VAL A 65 -15.68 -8.39 26.84
C VAL A 65 -14.84 -7.81 25.71
N MET A 66 -13.55 -7.64 25.99
CA MET A 66 -12.53 -7.29 25.00
C MET A 66 -12.16 -8.51 24.16
N LEU A 67 -11.86 -8.28 22.89
CA LEU A 67 -11.47 -9.29 21.92
C LEU A 67 -10.00 -9.05 21.57
N CYS A 68 -9.15 -10.05 21.71
CA CYS A 68 -7.72 -9.94 21.43
C CYS A 68 -7.29 -11.04 20.48
N ALA A 69 -6.67 -10.65 19.36
CA ALA A 69 -6.09 -11.56 18.37
C ALA A 69 -4.70 -11.07 17.96
N HIS A 70 -3.93 -11.91 17.27
CA HIS A 70 -2.67 -11.51 16.67
C HIS A 70 -2.90 -11.29 15.18
N ASN A 71 -2.81 -10.04 14.70
CA ASN A 71 -3.29 -9.67 13.37
C ASN A 71 -4.81 -9.87 13.21
N SER A 72 -5.55 -9.28 14.16
CA SER A 72 -7.02 -9.24 14.25
C SER A 72 -7.72 -8.80 12.96
N HIS A 73 -7.05 -8.08 12.06
CA HIS A 73 -7.58 -7.77 10.73
C HIS A 73 -8.06 -9.02 10.00
N PHE A 74 -7.36 -10.15 10.17
CA PHE A 74 -7.76 -11.45 9.65
C PHE A 74 -9.02 -11.97 10.33
N ASP A 75 -8.93 -12.27 11.63
CA ASP A 75 -10.01 -12.93 12.40
C ASP A 75 -11.29 -12.11 12.37
N ARG A 76 -11.19 -10.80 12.58
CA ARG A 76 -12.33 -9.88 12.57
C ARG A 76 -13.04 -9.87 11.21
N THR A 77 -12.28 -9.95 10.11
CA THR A 77 -12.87 -9.96 8.77
C THR A 77 -13.57 -11.29 8.50
N VAL A 78 -12.96 -12.42 8.88
CA VAL A 78 -13.60 -13.74 8.76
C VAL A 78 -14.87 -13.81 9.62
N LEU A 79 -14.81 -13.37 10.88
CA LEU A 79 -15.95 -13.33 11.79
C LEU A 79 -17.10 -12.48 11.24
N TRP A 80 -16.79 -11.34 10.63
CA TRP A 80 -17.81 -10.53 9.97
C TRP A 80 -18.55 -11.34 8.90
N HIS A 81 -17.83 -12.03 8.01
CA HIS A 81 -18.44 -12.86 6.97
C HIS A 81 -19.19 -14.09 7.53
N ALA A 82 -18.77 -14.59 8.70
CA ALA A 82 -19.48 -15.63 9.46
C ALA A 82 -20.70 -15.11 10.24
N GLY A 83 -21.01 -13.81 10.20
CA GLY A 83 -22.19 -13.19 10.84
C GLY A 83 -21.90 -12.43 12.13
N TYR A 84 -20.69 -12.50 12.67
CA TYR A 84 -20.27 -11.81 13.89
C TYR A 84 -19.69 -10.44 13.60
N ARG A 85 -20.57 -9.42 13.58
CA ARG A 85 -20.17 -8.01 13.39
C ARG A 85 -19.83 -7.35 14.72
N LEU A 86 -18.66 -7.69 15.26
CA LEU A 86 -18.22 -7.23 16.58
C LEU A 86 -17.67 -5.79 16.50
N PRO A 87 -18.09 -4.86 17.39
CA PRO A 87 -17.66 -3.46 17.37
C PRO A 87 -16.14 -3.27 17.45
N LEU A 88 -15.58 -2.42 16.58
CA LEU A 88 -14.14 -2.08 16.55
C LEU A 88 -13.55 -1.70 17.92
N PRO A 89 -14.21 -0.91 18.78
CA PRO A 89 -13.65 -0.55 20.09
C PRO A 89 -13.39 -1.73 21.04
N ARG A 90 -14.03 -2.90 20.81
CA ARG A 90 -13.78 -4.11 21.59
C ARG A 90 -12.49 -4.82 21.17
N TRP A 91 -11.94 -4.51 20.00
CA TRP A 91 -10.79 -5.22 19.45
C TRP A 91 -9.48 -4.64 19.92
N HIS A 92 -8.61 -5.52 20.39
CA HIS A 92 -7.18 -5.33 20.61
C HIS A 92 -6.40 -6.28 19.70
N ASP A 93 -5.17 -5.90 19.39
CA ASP A 93 -4.32 -6.65 18.47
C ASP A 93 -2.86 -6.64 18.93
N THR A 94 -2.34 -7.82 19.22
CA THR A 94 -0.97 -7.97 19.74
C THR A 94 0.11 -7.65 18.69
N MET A 95 -0.17 -7.85 17.39
CA MET A 95 0.72 -7.40 16.32
C MET A 95 0.76 -5.87 16.30
N VAL A 96 -0.38 -5.21 16.40
CA VAL A 96 -0.47 -3.73 16.40
C VAL A 96 0.21 -3.16 17.63
N LYS A 97 -0.01 -3.76 18.80
CA LYS A 97 0.69 -3.43 20.05
C LYS A 97 2.20 -3.51 19.88
N ALA A 98 2.72 -4.55 19.23
CA ALA A 98 4.15 -4.65 18.92
C ALA A 98 4.62 -3.54 17.96
N LEU A 99 3.90 -3.30 16.85
CA LEU A 99 4.27 -2.28 15.87
C LEU A 99 4.29 -0.86 16.45
N ALA A 100 3.38 -0.54 17.37
CA ALA A 100 3.38 0.72 18.13
C ALA A 100 4.64 0.93 18.99
N HIS A 101 5.39 -0.12 19.26
CA HIS A 101 6.65 -0.08 19.99
C HIS A 101 7.86 -0.37 19.10
N SER A 102 7.71 -0.23 17.78
CA SER A 102 8.77 -0.50 16.78
C SER A 102 9.32 -1.93 16.82
N LEU A 103 8.56 -2.87 17.37
CA LEU A 103 8.87 -4.31 17.36
C LEU A 103 8.39 -4.96 16.06
N PRO A 104 8.95 -6.14 15.67
CA PRO A 104 8.44 -6.89 14.53
C PRO A 104 7.00 -7.35 14.75
N GLY A 105 6.24 -7.49 13.66
CA GLY A 105 4.83 -7.87 13.72
C GLY A 105 4.56 -9.38 13.74
N SER A 106 5.56 -10.24 13.56
CA SER A 106 5.39 -11.70 13.55
C SER A 106 5.34 -12.25 14.97
N LEU A 107 4.34 -13.10 15.29
CA LEU A 107 4.26 -13.76 16.60
C LEU A 107 5.53 -14.55 16.94
N GLY A 108 6.10 -15.27 15.97
CA GLY A 108 7.34 -16.03 16.16
C GLY A 108 8.53 -15.13 16.52
N ASP A 109 8.68 -13.99 15.84
CA ASP A 109 9.75 -13.02 16.14
C ASP A 109 9.55 -12.41 17.53
N LEU A 110 8.30 -12.14 17.93
CA LEU A 110 7.96 -11.64 19.25
C LEU A 110 8.26 -12.66 20.35
N CYS A 111 7.92 -13.94 20.14
CA CYS A 111 8.25 -15.01 21.07
C CYS A 111 9.75 -15.13 21.29
N ASP A 112 10.54 -15.07 20.21
CA ASP A 112 12.00 -15.06 20.26
C ASP A 112 12.54 -13.87 21.09
N ILE A 113 12.07 -12.65 20.80
CA ILE A 113 12.52 -11.43 21.48
C ILE A 113 12.14 -11.43 22.97
N LEU A 114 10.91 -11.82 23.28
CA LEU A 114 10.34 -11.78 24.63
C LEU A 114 10.64 -13.04 25.45
N LYS A 115 11.41 -13.97 24.86
CA LYS A 115 11.80 -15.26 25.46
C LYS A 115 10.59 -16.05 25.94
N VAL A 116 9.52 -16.05 25.13
CA VAL A 116 8.38 -16.94 25.32
C VAL A 116 8.82 -18.31 24.79
N PRO A 117 8.70 -19.40 25.58
CA PRO A 117 9.11 -20.72 25.12
C PRO A 117 8.29 -21.16 23.90
N THR A 118 8.88 -21.03 22.71
CA THR A 118 8.35 -21.59 21.47
C THR A 118 9.38 -22.52 20.85
N ASP A 119 8.92 -23.68 20.39
CA ASP A 119 9.77 -24.63 19.70
C ASP A 119 9.74 -24.28 18.20
N LYS A 120 10.84 -23.75 17.68
CA LYS A 120 10.97 -23.38 16.25
C LYS A 120 10.69 -24.52 15.28
N ALA A 121 10.85 -25.78 15.70
CA ALA A 121 10.46 -26.92 14.89
C ALA A 121 8.93 -27.01 14.75
N LYS A 122 8.18 -26.60 15.77
CA LYS A 122 6.72 -26.52 15.77
C LYS A 122 6.20 -25.40 14.88
N ASP A 123 6.89 -24.27 14.76
CA ASP A 123 6.51 -23.20 13.80
C ASP A 123 6.53 -23.70 12.35
N LYS A 124 7.59 -24.45 11.99
CA LYS A 124 7.71 -25.03 10.65
C LYS A 124 6.62 -26.08 10.39
N ALA A 125 6.31 -26.91 11.40
CA ALA A 125 5.25 -27.90 11.31
C ALA A 125 3.87 -27.23 11.19
N GLY A 126 3.60 -26.19 11.97
CA GLY A 126 2.38 -25.37 11.91
C GLY A 126 2.15 -24.79 10.52
N ARG A 127 3.19 -24.19 9.91
CA ARG A 127 3.11 -23.70 8.54
C ARG A 127 2.78 -24.80 7.52
N GLN A 128 3.26 -26.02 7.72
CA GLN A 128 2.90 -27.15 6.85
C GLN A 128 1.43 -27.56 7.03
N LEU A 129 0.93 -27.55 8.26
CA LEU A 129 -0.48 -27.84 8.58
C LEU A 129 -1.41 -26.77 7.99
N MET A 130 -1.09 -25.48 8.14
CA MET A 130 -1.83 -24.40 7.48
C MET A 130 -1.85 -24.58 5.96
N HIS A 131 -0.72 -24.96 5.34
CA HIS A 131 -0.68 -25.22 3.90
C HIS A 131 -1.47 -26.47 3.48
N LEU A 132 -1.68 -27.43 4.39
CA LEU A 132 -2.44 -28.64 4.16
C LEU A 132 -3.95 -28.41 4.28
N PHE A 133 -4.39 -27.72 5.33
CA PHE A 133 -5.80 -27.58 5.69
C PHE A 133 -6.44 -26.26 5.25
N CYS A 134 -5.69 -25.15 5.19
CA CYS A 134 -6.27 -23.80 5.01
C CYS A 134 -6.35 -23.34 3.54
N LYS A 135 -6.00 -24.21 2.59
CA LYS A 135 -6.12 -23.94 1.15
C LYS A 135 -6.30 -25.22 0.31
N PRO A 136 -6.81 -25.10 -0.92
CA PRO A 136 -6.92 -26.24 -1.81
C PRO A 136 -5.55 -26.85 -2.17
N ARG A 137 -5.44 -28.19 -2.14
CA ARG A 137 -4.23 -28.95 -2.49
C ARG A 137 -3.98 -28.97 -3.98
N PRO A 138 -2.72 -29.01 -4.49
CA PRO A 138 -2.44 -28.95 -5.93
C PRO A 138 -3.33 -29.85 -6.79
N ALA A 139 -3.67 -29.42 -8.02
CA ALA A 139 -4.58 -30.16 -8.91
C ALA A 139 -4.12 -31.61 -9.21
N THR A 140 -2.84 -31.91 -9.00
CA THR A 140 -2.25 -33.25 -9.11
C THR A 140 -2.54 -34.16 -7.91
N SER A 141 -3.09 -33.62 -6.82
CA SER A 141 -3.43 -34.39 -5.62
C SER A 141 -4.75 -35.15 -5.80
N LYS A 142 -4.79 -36.41 -5.35
CA LYS A 142 -6.00 -37.24 -5.36
C LYS A 142 -7.11 -36.65 -4.48
N VAL A 143 -6.74 -35.93 -3.43
CA VAL A 143 -7.65 -35.27 -2.50
C VAL A 143 -7.46 -33.77 -2.66
N ARG A 144 -8.48 -33.07 -3.15
CA ARG A 144 -8.40 -31.63 -3.40
C ARG A 144 -8.41 -30.79 -2.11
N ARG A 145 -9.03 -31.29 -1.04
CA ARG A 145 -9.13 -30.63 0.27
C ARG A 145 -8.82 -31.63 1.38
N ALA A 146 -7.79 -31.36 2.17
CA ALA A 146 -7.55 -32.14 3.38
C ALA A 146 -8.58 -31.75 4.45
N THR A 147 -9.00 -32.73 5.22
CA THR A 147 -10.03 -32.63 6.26
C THR A 147 -9.65 -33.50 7.44
N ARG A 148 -10.34 -33.33 8.56
CA ARG A 148 -10.28 -34.23 9.71
C ARG A 148 -10.41 -35.70 9.36
N ASP A 149 -11.30 -36.06 8.43
CA ASP A 149 -11.55 -37.46 8.07
C ASP A 149 -10.46 -38.04 7.16
N THR A 150 -9.86 -37.22 6.31
CA THR A 150 -8.84 -37.67 5.35
C THR A 150 -7.43 -37.67 5.94
N HIS A 151 -7.15 -36.81 6.93
CA HIS A 151 -5.84 -36.64 7.58
C HIS A 151 -6.01 -36.48 9.10
N PRO A 152 -6.54 -37.48 9.83
CA PRO A 152 -6.92 -37.35 11.24
C PRO A 152 -5.73 -37.09 12.18
N THR A 153 -4.56 -37.67 11.89
CA THR A 153 -3.35 -37.47 12.70
C THR A 153 -2.83 -36.05 12.57
N GLU A 154 -2.74 -35.54 11.34
CA GLU A 154 -2.35 -34.16 11.05
C GLU A 154 -3.39 -33.18 11.61
N TRP A 155 -4.69 -33.50 11.53
CA TRP A 155 -5.75 -32.68 12.12
C TRP A 155 -5.60 -32.56 13.64
N SER A 156 -5.31 -33.66 14.34
CA SER A 156 -5.07 -33.60 15.78
C SER A 156 -3.87 -32.72 16.13
N THR A 157 -2.83 -32.74 15.30
CA THR A 157 -1.66 -31.85 15.46
C THR A 157 -2.02 -30.39 15.18
N PHE A 158 -2.93 -30.16 14.23
CA PHE A 158 -3.41 -28.83 13.86
C PHE A 158 -4.27 -28.20 14.95
N VAL A 159 -5.12 -28.99 15.62
CA VAL A 159 -5.87 -28.55 16.82
C VAL A 159 -4.92 -28.13 17.93
N GLU A 160 -3.87 -28.92 18.20
CA GLU A 160 -2.89 -28.58 19.23
C GLU A 160 -2.05 -27.35 18.85
N TYR A 161 -1.74 -27.17 17.56
CA TYR A 161 -1.05 -25.98 17.05
C TYR A 161 -1.88 -24.71 17.31
N ALA A 162 -3.16 -24.69 16.93
CA ALA A 162 -4.04 -23.55 17.17
C ALA A 162 -4.17 -23.22 18.68
N ARG A 163 -4.19 -24.25 19.54
CA ARG A 163 -4.17 -24.10 21.00
C ARG A 163 -2.90 -23.38 21.48
N LEU A 164 -1.73 -23.81 20.98
CA LEU A 164 -0.43 -23.26 21.35
C LEU A 164 -0.24 -21.82 20.88
N ASP A 165 -0.76 -21.45 19.70
CA ASP A 165 -0.67 -20.08 19.18
C ASP A 165 -1.42 -19.09 20.09
N VAL A 166 -2.60 -19.45 20.62
CA VAL A 166 -3.31 -18.62 21.61
C VAL A 166 -2.55 -18.53 22.93
N GLU A 167 -1.91 -19.61 23.41
CA GLU A 167 -1.05 -19.56 24.59
C GLU A 167 0.14 -18.61 24.39
N ALA A 168 0.81 -18.71 23.25
CA ALA A 168 1.94 -17.88 22.89
C ALA A 168 1.52 -16.40 22.77
N MET A 169 0.42 -16.11 22.07
CA MET A 169 -0.15 -14.77 21.95
C MET A 169 -0.45 -14.15 23.31
N ARG A 170 -1.07 -14.90 24.24
CA ARG A 170 -1.36 -14.42 25.60
C ARG A 170 -0.09 -14.13 26.38
N ALA A 171 0.93 -14.99 26.26
CA ALA A 171 2.21 -14.78 26.90
C ALA A 171 2.95 -13.54 26.33
N VAL A 172 2.86 -13.32 25.02
CA VAL A 172 3.39 -12.15 24.32
C VAL A 172 2.67 -10.88 24.78
N ASP A 173 1.33 -10.86 24.78
CA ASP A 173 0.53 -9.69 25.18
C ASP A 173 0.89 -9.19 26.58
N LYS A 174 1.02 -10.12 27.55
CA LYS A 174 1.42 -9.81 28.93
C LYS A 174 2.82 -9.21 29.06
N LYS A 175 3.71 -9.50 28.10
CA LYS A 175 5.10 -9.04 28.10
C LYS A 175 5.30 -7.78 27.26
N LEU A 176 4.41 -7.51 26.31
CA LEU A 176 4.45 -6.30 25.49
C LEU A 176 4.10 -5.08 26.34
N PRO A 177 4.84 -3.96 26.18
CA PRO A 177 4.50 -2.71 26.82
C PRO A 177 3.18 -2.14 26.31
N ASP A 178 2.52 -1.32 27.14
CA ASP A 178 1.23 -0.68 26.82
C ASP A 178 1.35 0.83 26.54
N TRP A 179 2.51 1.45 26.81
CA TRP A 179 2.59 2.91 26.85
C TRP A 179 2.36 3.60 25.49
N ASN A 180 2.71 2.95 24.38
CA ASN A 180 2.35 3.39 23.03
C ASN A 180 1.06 2.72 22.51
N TYR A 181 0.39 1.86 23.26
CA TYR A 181 -0.82 1.16 22.82
C TYR A 181 -2.04 1.59 23.66
N GLN A 182 -2.28 2.90 23.69
CA GLN A 182 -3.35 3.51 24.47
C GLN A 182 -3.76 4.88 23.88
N GLY A 183 -4.91 5.40 24.30
CA GLY A 183 -5.36 6.76 23.98
C GLY A 183 -5.47 7.03 22.47
N ASN A 184 -4.71 8.01 21.97
CA ASN A 184 -4.79 8.41 20.57
C ASN A 184 -4.23 7.35 19.61
N GLU A 185 -3.28 6.51 20.04
CA GLU A 185 -2.64 5.54 19.16
C GLU A 185 -3.59 4.37 18.84
N ILE A 186 -4.31 3.88 19.86
CA ILE A 186 -5.36 2.86 19.64
C ILE A 186 -6.52 3.43 18.81
N ALA A 187 -6.90 4.69 19.03
CA ALA A 187 -7.91 5.37 18.23
C ALA A 187 -7.48 5.53 16.76
N LEU A 188 -6.18 5.80 16.52
CA LEU A 188 -5.61 5.89 15.17
C LEU A 188 -5.62 4.52 14.47
N TRP A 189 -5.31 3.45 15.19
CA TRP A 189 -5.45 2.10 14.65
C TRP A 189 -6.92 1.73 14.37
N HIS A 190 -7.87 2.05 15.26
CA HIS A 190 -9.30 1.83 14.98
C HIS A 190 -9.76 2.61 13.73
N LEU A 191 -9.23 3.81 13.50
CA LEU A 191 -9.46 4.57 12.27
C LEU A 191 -8.86 3.85 11.04
N ASP A 192 -7.64 3.31 11.13
CA ASP A 192 -7.04 2.48 10.08
C ASP A 192 -7.94 1.29 9.73
N GLN A 193 -8.44 0.58 10.74
CA GLN A 193 -9.35 -0.56 10.52
C GLN A 193 -10.66 -0.13 9.87
N ALA A 194 -11.27 0.97 10.33
CA ALA A 194 -12.48 1.51 9.72
C ALA A 194 -12.27 1.93 8.25
N ILE A 195 -11.11 2.49 7.91
CA ILE A 195 -10.74 2.83 6.52
C ILE A 195 -10.58 1.56 5.68
N ASN A 196 -9.87 0.56 6.20
CA ASN A 196 -9.63 -0.70 5.51
C ASN A 196 -10.94 -1.49 5.28
N ASP A 197 -11.81 -1.55 6.28
CA ASP A 197 -13.14 -2.17 6.21
C ASP A 197 -14.05 -1.51 5.19
N ARG A 198 -14.01 -0.17 5.13
CA ARG A 198 -14.78 0.59 4.16
C ARG A 198 -14.26 0.38 2.75
N GLY A 199 -12.94 0.42 2.57
CA GLY A 199 -12.30 0.31 1.27
C GLY A 199 -12.71 1.40 0.26
N VAL A 200 -12.27 1.21 -0.98
CA VAL A 200 -12.54 2.10 -2.11
C VAL A 200 -13.28 1.35 -3.23
N MET A 201 -14.19 2.04 -3.93
CA MET A 201 -14.86 1.46 -5.10
C MET A 201 -13.87 1.39 -6.26
N VAL A 202 -13.89 0.28 -6.99
CA VAL A 202 -12.98 0.01 -8.10
C VAL A 202 -13.73 -0.17 -9.41
N ASP A 203 -13.25 0.47 -10.47
CA ASP A 203 -13.66 0.17 -11.85
C ASP A 203 -12.96 -1.10 -12.32
N THR A 204 -13.62 -2.24 -12.10
CA THR A 204 -13.12 -3.57 -12.47
C THR A 204 -13.10 -3.78 -13.98
N ASP A 205 -13.99 -3.12 -14.73
CA ASP A 205 -14.01 -3.18 -16.20
C ASP A 205 -12.76 -2.55 -16.78
N LEU A 206 -12.37 -1.36 -16.28
CA LEU A 206 -11.10 -0.73 -16.65
C LEU A 206 -9.92 -1.63 -16.27
N ALA A 207 -9.94 -2.27 -15.10
CA ALA A 207 -8.85 -3.15 -14.69
C ALA A 207 -8.69 -4.34 -15.63
N HIS A 208 -9.78 -5.01 -16.01
CA HIS A 208 -9.75 -6.11 -16.97
C HIS A 208 -9.36 -5.67 -18.38
N ALA A 209 -9.88 -4.53 -18.84
CA ALA A 209 -9.52 -3.93 -20.12
C ALA A 209 -8.02 -3.63 -20.20
N ALA A 210 -7.46 -2.99 -19.16
CA ALA A 210 -6.03 -2.71 -19.09
C ALA A 210 -5.17 -3.98 -19.07
N ILE A 211 -5.62 -5.07 -18.41
CA ILE A 211 -4.90 -6.35 -18.46
C ILE A 211 -4.82 -6.88 -19.89
N ARG A 212 -5.94 -6.88 -20.63
CA ARG A 212 -5.97 -7.34 -22.03
C ARG A 212 -5.07 -6.49 -22.92
N ALA A 213 -5.15 -5.17 -22.79
CA ALA A 213 -4.32 -4.21 -23.52
C ALA A 213 -2.81 -4.43 -23.27
N VAL A 214 -2.42 -4.59 -22.00
CA VAL A 214 -1.02 -4.87 -21.63
C VAL A 214 -0.56 -6.19 -22.22
N GLU A 215 -1.38 -7.24 -22.20
CA GLU A 215 -1.01 -8.53 -22.76
C GLU A 215 -0.86 -8.49 -24.29
N ARG A 216 -1.69 -7.71 -25.01
CA ARG A 216 -1.50 -7.42 -26.44
C ARG A 216 -0.20 -6.66 -26.68
N ALA A 217 0.01 -5.55 -25.97
CA ALA A 217 1.20 -4.71 -26.12
C ALA A 217 2.49 -5.48 -25.83
N GLN A 218 2.51 -6.32 -24.78
CA GLN A 218 3.67 -7.16 -24.46
C GLN A 218 4.02 -8.15 -25.58
N LYS A 219 3.03 -8.72 -26.28
CA LYS A 219 3.27 -9.59 -27.44
C LYS A 219 3.88 -8.82 -28.60
N VAL A 220 3.38 -7.63 -28.89
CA VAL A 220 3.91 -6.75 -29.94
C VAL A 220 5.35 -6.34 -29.63
N LEU A 221 5.62 -5.89 -28.41
CA LEU A 221 6.96 -5.51 -27.95
C LEU A 221 7.93 -6.69 -27.99
N ALA A 222 7.51 -7.89 -27.58
CA ALA A 222 8.33 -9.09 -27.64
C ALA A 222 8.66 -9.48 -29.08
N HIS A 223 7.67 -9.44 -29.98
CA HIS A 223 7.89 -9.70 -31.40
C HIS A 223 8.89 -8.71 -32.00
N ARG A 224 8.71 -7.40 -31.73
CA ARG A 224 9.63 -6.37 -32.22
C ARG A 224 11.04 -6.50 -31.64
N THR A 225 11.16 -6.90 -30.37
CA THR A 225 12.46 -7.23 -29.75
C THR A 225 13.13 -8.37 -30.50
N ASN A 226 12.38 -9.43 -30.82
CA ASN A 226 12.90 -10.58 -31.54
C ASN A 226 13.42 -10.19 -32.93
N GLU A 227 12.66 -9.37 -33.67
CA GLU A 227 13.08 -8.85 -34.98
C GLU A 227 14.34 -7.99 -34.90
N LEU A 228 14.38 -7.00 -34.00
CA LEU A 228 15.52 -6.09 -33.84
C LEU A 228 16.81 -6.78 -33.40
N THR A 229 16.70 -8.00 -32.85
CA THR A 229 17.84 -8.74 -32.31
C THR A 229 18.16 -10.01 -33.09
N ASP A 230 17.53 -10.21 -34.26
CA ASP A 230 17.63 -11.42 -35.07
C ASP A 230 17.45 -12.72 -34.26
N GLY A 231 16.50 -12.69 -33.32
CA GLY A 231 16.16 -13.81 -32.44
C GLY A 231 17.07 -14.00 -31.22
N ALA A 232 18.11 -13.18 -31.05
CA ALA A 232 19.01 -13.27 -29.89
C ALA A 232 18.31 -12.95 -28.56
N VAL A 233 17.27 -12.11 -28.59
CA VAL A 233 16.44 -11.77 -27.43
C VAL A 233 14.97 -11.99 -27.75
N GLN A 234 14.30 -12.86 -26.99
CA GLN A 234 12.91 -13.22 -27.24
C GLN A 234 11.92 -12.19 -26.68
N ALA A 235 12.29 -11.56 -25.56
CA ALA A 235 11.51 -10.49 -24.96
C ALA A 235 12.45 -9.50 -24.29
N ALA A 236 12.18 -8.21 -24.43
CA ALA A 236 13.04 -7.18 -23.86
C ALA A 236 13.15 -7.29 -22.34
N THR A 237 12.27 -8.02 -21.64
CA THR A 237 12.37 -8.31 -20.19
C THR A 237 13.53 -9.24 -19.81
N GLN A 238 14.11 -9.99 -20.75
CA GLN A 238 15.24 -10.92 -20.52
C GLN A 238 16.57 -10.17 -20.32
N ARG A 239 16.81 -9.68 -19.10
CA ARG A 239 17.95 -8.81 -18.73
C ARG A 239 19.29 -9.30 -19.28
N ASP A 240 19.67 -10.54 -18.99
CA ASP A 240 21.00 -11.05 -19.34
C ASP A 240 21.15 -11.29 -20.84
N ALA A 241 20.06 -11.65 -21.53
CA ALA A 241 20.06 -11.77 -22.99
C ALA A 241 20.22 -10.39 -23.65
N MET A 242 19.52 -9.37 -23.13
CA MET A 242 19.68 -7.98 -23.57
C MET A 242 21.12 -7.49 -23.39
N LEU A 243 21.70 -7.62 -22.20
CA LEU A 243 23.08 -7.18 -21.94
C LEU A 243 24.09 -7.88 -22.86
N ARG A 244 23.96 -9.21 -23.04
CA ARG A 244 24.81 -9.95 -23.99
C ARG A 244 24.67 -9.45 -25.43
N HIS A 245 23.44 -9.18 -25.88
CA HIS A 245 23.21 -8.66 -27.23
C HIS A 245 23.79 -7.25 -27.40
N LEU A 246 23.63 -6.35 -26.42
CA LEU A 246 24.20 -5.00 -26.46
C LEU A 246 25.72 -5.00 -26.62
N VAL A 247 26.41 -5.89 -25.89
CA VAL A 247 27.86 -6.05 -26.01
C VAL A 247 28.24 -6.66 -27.35
N ALA A 248 27.56 -7.74 -27.77
CA ALA A 248 27.93 -8.48 -28.98
C ALA A 248 27.64 -7.71 -30.27
N ALA A 249 26.50 -7.03 -30.38
CA ALA A 249 26.06 -6.36 -31.61
C ALA A 249 26.51 -4.89 -31.67
N TYR A 250 26.57 -4.19 -30.54
CA TYR A 250 26.84 -2.75 -30.50
C TYR A 250 28.12 -2.37 -29.73
N GLY A 251 28.82 -3.33 -29.10
CA GLY A 251 30.02 -3.05 -28.30
C GLY A 251 29.75 -2.19 -27.06
N ILE A 252 28.49 -2.13 -26.59
CA ILE A 252 28.08 -1.29 -25.47
C ILE A 252 27.92 -2.15 -24.22
N ASP A 253 28.76 -1.87 -23.22
CA ASP A 253 28.65 -2.43 -21.89
C ASP A 253 27.91 -1.45 -20.98
N LEU A 254 26.75 -1.87 -20.46
CA LEU A 254 25.94 -1.07 -19.53
C LEU A 254 26.05 -1.67 -18.13
N PRO A 255 26.23 -0.84 -17.08
CA PRO A 255 26.32 -1.34 -15.69
C PRO A 255 24.99 -1.94 -15.22
N ASP A 256 23.88 -1.45 -15.76
CA ASP A 256 22.53 -1.90 -15.47
C ASP A 256 21.57 -1.52 -16.61
N LEU A 257 20.32 -2.00 -16.49
CA LEU A 257 19.20 -1.64 -17.35
C LEU A 257 18.16 -0.81 -16.57
N GLN A 258 18.61 0.01 -15.61
CA GLN A 258 17.73 0.91 -14.87
C GLN A 258 17.25 2.06 -15.76
N GLN A 259 16.10 2.62 -15.40
CA GLN A 259 15.44 3.65 -16.19
C GLN A 259 16.37 4.85 -16.48
N SER A 260 17.03 5.41 -15.47
CA SER A 260 17.92 6.56 -15.62
C SER A 260 19.11 6.28 -16.54
N THR A 261 19.71 5.08 -16.43
CA THR A 261 20.80 4.62 -17.30
C THR A 261 20.35 4.55 -18.76
N LEU A 262 19.17 3.97 -19.00
CA LEU A 262 18.62 3.81 -20.34
C LEU A 262 18.17 5.14 -20.95
N GLU A 263 17.50 6.00 -20.19
CA GLU A 263 17.07 7.33 -20.64
C GLU A 263 18.27 8.19 -21.03
N ARG A 264 19.34 8.20 -20.21
CA ARG A 264 20.58 8.91 -20.55
C ARG A 264 21.19 8.39 -21.86
N ARG A 265 21.17 7.06 -22.07
CA ARG A 265 21.71 6.47 -23.30
C ARG A 265 20.84 6.79 -24.51
N ILE A 266 19.51 6.73 -24.36
CA ILE A 266 18.54 7.11 -25.40
C ILE A 266 18.66 8.59 -25.75
N ALA A 267 19.09 9.46 -24.84
CA ALA A 267 19.31 10.87 -25.14
C ALA A 267 20.59 11.15 -25.96
N ASP A 268 21.50 10.19 -26.07
CA ASP A 268 22.72 10.33 -26.86
C ASP A 268 22.38 10.45 -28.36
N PRO A 269 22.74 11.55 -29.04
CA PRO A 269 22.43 11.73 -30.46
C PRO A 269 23.16 10.72 -31.35
N ASP A 270 24.31 10.20 -30.92
CA ASP A 270 25.13 9.26 -31.70
C ASP A 270 24.67 7.80 -31.56
N LEU A 271 23.63 7.54 -30.74
CA LEU A 271 23.08 6.21 -30.58
C LEU A 271 22.37 5.73 -31.86
N PRO A 272 22.73 4.54 -32.40
CA PRO A 272 22.06 3.96 -33.55
C PRO A 272 20.54 3.87 -33.35
N ALA A 273 19.77 4.13 -34.42
CA ALA A 273 18.31 4.21 -34.36
C ALA A 273 17.68 2.89 -33.85
N GLU A 274 18.14 1.75 -34.34
CA GLU A 274 17.68 0.42 -33.92
C GLU A 274 17.93 0.17 -32.43
N LEU A 275 19.11 0.55 -31.94
CA LEU A 275 19.43 0.43 -30.52
C LEU A 275 18.57 1.38 -29.68
N ARG A 276 18.33 2.60 -30.15
CA ARG A 276 17.44 3.56 -29.48
C ARG A 276 16.03 2.98 -29.35
N GLU A 277 15.53 2.37 -30.40
CA GLU A 277 14.23 1.67 -30.41
C GLU A 277 14.24 0.49 -29.42
N LEU A 278 15.28 -0.36 -29.45
CA LEU A 278 15.41 -1.51 -28.56
C LEU A 278 15.42 -1.11 -27.07
N LEU A 279 16.13 -0.03 -26.72
CA LEU A 279 16.14 0.50 -25.36
C LEU A 279 14.79 1.11 -24.97
N ALA A 280 14.09 1.77 -25.89
CA ALA A 280 12.74 2.29 -25.65
C ALA A 280 11.74 1.15 -25.42
N ILE A 281 11.80 0.06 -26.20
CA ILE A 281 11.00 -1.16 -26.00
C ILE A 281 11.28 -1.76 -24.63
N ARG A 282 12.55 -1.84 -24.21
CA ARG A 282 12.93 -2.32 -22.88
C ARG A 282 12.30 -1.49 -21.76
N LEU A 283 12.31 -0.17 -21.87
CA LEU A 283 11.68 0.74 -20.90
C LEU A 283 10.18 0.46 -20.79
N GLN A 284 9.48 0.36 -21.92
CA GLN A 284 8.05 0.06 -21.95
C GLN A 284 7.75 -1.32 -21.34
N ALA A 285 8.42 -2.37 -21.81
CA ALA A 285 8.17 -3.75 -21.41
C ALA A 285 8.47 -4.04 -19.92
N SER A 286 9.35 -3.25 -19.30
CA SER A 286 9.73 -3.41 -17.90
C SER A 286 8.82 -2.66 -16.92
N THR A 287 7.77 -1.99 -17.40
CA THR A 287 6.83 -1.21 -16.58
C THR A 287 6.06 -2.12 -15.62
N THR A 288 6.31 -1.98 -14.32
CA THR A 288 5.75 -2.83 -13.25
C THR A 288 4.36 -2.40 -12.79
N SER A 289 3.93 -1.17 -13.09
CA SER A 289 2.64 -0.61 -12.66
C SER A 289 1.45 -1.42 -13.17
N THR A 290 1.61 -2.16 -14.27
CA THR A 290 0.60 -3.03 -14.88
C THR A 290 0.21 -4.22 -14.01
N SER A 291 1.10 -4.69 -13.13
CA SER A 291 0.81 -5.77 -12.17
C SER A 291 -0.32 -5.40 -11.21
N LYS A 292 -0.49 -4.10 -10.92
CA LYS A 292 -1.53 -3.60 -10.02
C LYS A 292 -2.94 -3.87 -10.54
N TYR A 293 -3.15 -3.86 -11.86
CA TYR A 293 -4.44 -4.24 -12.44
C TYR A 293 -4.81 -5.69 -12.13
N LYS A 294 -3.83 -6.61 -12.23
CA LYS A 294 -4.02 -8.02 -11.86
C LYS A 294 -4.33 -8.19 -10.37
N THR A 295 -3.76 -7.34 -9.52
CA THR A 295 -4.13 -7.29 -8.09
C THR A 295 -5.58 -6.83 -7.91
N LEU A 296 -6.01 -5.75 -8.58
CA LEU A 296 -7.40 -5.26 -8.51
C LEU A 296 -8.40 -6.34 -8.93
N ALA A 297 -8.17 -6.98 -10.08
CA ALA A 297 -9.05 -8.02 -10.60
C ALA A 297 -9.23 -9.22 -9.65
N LYS A 298 -8.28 -9.47 -8.76
CA LYS A 298 -8.30 -10.61 -7.82
C LYS A 298 -8.76 -10.23 -6.41
N ALA A 299 -8.56 -8.98 -6.01
CA ALA A 299 -8.68 -8.54 -4.61
C ALA A 299 -9.95 -7.74 -4.31
N VAL A 300 -10.68 -7.32 -5.35
CA VAL A 300 -11.96 -6.63 -5.19
C VAL A 300 -13.02 -7.62 -4.69
N SER A 301 -13.68 -7.26 -3.60
CA SER A 301 -14.83 -8.00 -3.05
C SER A 301 -16.03 -7.95 -4.00
N SER A 302 -16.99 -8.84 -3.78
CA SER A 302 -18.25 -8.96 -4.53
C SER A 302 -19.07 -7.65 -4.65
N ASP A 303 -18.91 -6.72 -3.70
CA ASP A 303 -19.56 -5.41 -3.71
C ASP A 303 -18.81 -4.32 -4.50
N GLY A 304 -17.78 -4.70 -5.26
CA GLY A 304 -16.98 -3.82 -6.11
C GLY A 304 -15.93 -3.00 -5.35
N ARG A 305 -15.70 -3.28 -4.06
CA ARG A 305 -14.74 -2.52 -3.25
C ARG A 305 -13.46 -3.29 -2.97
N LEU A 306 -12.34 -2.57 -3.05
CA LEU A 306 -11.03 -3.03 -2.61
C LEU A 306 -10.78 -2.59 -1.17
N ARG A 307 -10.34 -3.51 -0.32
CA ARG A 307 -10.17 -3.34 1.13
C ARG A 307 -8.82 -3.87 1.63
N GLY A 308 -8.47 -3.58 2.89
CA GLY A 308 -7.23 -4.07 3.49
C GLY A 308 -5.96 -3.59 2.79
N THR A 309 -5.96 -2.34 2.33
CA THR A 309 -4.87 -1.78 1.50
C THR A 309 -3.85 -0.96 2.28
N LEU A 310 -4.09 -0.72 3.56
CA LEU A 310 -3.23 0.04 4.45
C LEU A 310 -2.92 -0.80 5.68
N GLN A 311 -1.74 -0.60 6.24
CA GLN A 311 -1.33 -1.19 7.50
C GLN A 311 -0.81 -0.10 8.42
N PHE A 312 -1.48 0.05 9.56
CA PHE A 312 -1.03 0.83 10.70
C PHE A 312 0.40 0.48 11.13
N ASN A 313 1.22 1.50 11.39
CA ASN A 313 2.64 1.39 11.77
C ASN A 313 3.47 0.42 10.92
N GLY A 314 3.12 0.27 9.63
CA GLY A 314 3.83 -0.60 8.71
C GLY A 314 5.26 -0.15 8.40
N ALA A 315 5.59 1.12 8.62
CA ALA A 315 6.96 1.63 8.66
C ALA A 315 7.42 1.77 10.12
N SER A 316 7.95 0.67 10.68
CA SER A 316 8.20 0.51 12.12
C SER A 316 9.06 1.58 12.79
N ARG A 317 9.95 2.25 12.04
CA ARG A 317 10.83 3.31 12.58
C ARG A 317 10.18 4.70 12.64
N THR A 318 9.17 4.95 11.82
CA THR A 318 8.56 6.29 11.68
C THR A 318 7.09 6.34 12.06
N GLY A 319 6.46 5.19 12.30
CA GLY A 319 5.01 5.10 12.57
C GLY A 319 4.15 5.37 11.34
N ARG A 320 4.73 5.54 10.14
CA ARG A 320 3.92 5.74 8.92
C ARG A 320 3.14 4.48 8.60
N TRP A 321 1.90 4.69 8.16
CA TRP A 321 1.10 3.62 7.58
C TRP A 321 1.72 3.18 6.25
N ALA A 322 1.70 1.87 5.99
CA ALA A 322 2.26 1.31 4.77
C ALA A 322 1.18 0.71 3.87
N GLY A 323 1.37 0.83 2.55
CA GLY A 323 0.51 0.18 1.56
C GLY A 323 0.65 -1.35 1.59
N ARG A 324 -0.48 -2.04 1.39
CA ARG A 324 -0.58 -3.49 1.19
C ARG A 324 -1.40 -3.79 -0.07
N LEU A 325 -1.26 -5.01 -0.59
CA LEU A 325 -1.92 -5.50 -1.81
C LEU A 325 -1.65 -4.56 -3.00
N PHE A 326 -2.63 -3.72 -3.33
CA PHE A 326 -2.55 -2.74 -4.41
C PHE A 326 -1.58 -1.59 -4.12
N GLN A 327 -1.30 -1.30 -2.84
CA GLN A 327 -0.43 -0.22 -2.36
C GLN A 327 -0.82 1.15 -2.96
N PRO A 328 -1.96 1.73 -2.55
CA PRO A 328 -2.48 2.99 -3.12
C PRO A 328 -1.53 4.19 -2.90
N GLN A 329 -0.66 4.11 -1.89
CA GLN A 329 0.36 5.13 -1.60
C GLN A 329 1.51 5.15 -2.64
N ASN A 330 1.66 4.11 -3.44
CA ASN A 330 2.75 3.95 -4.42
C ASN A 330 2.19 3.78 -5.84
N LEU A 331 1.25 4.65 -6.23
CA LEU A 331 0.75 4.71 -7.59
C LEU A 331 1.56 5.70 -8.43
N PRO A 332 1.95 5.32 -9.66
CA PRO A 332 2.73 6.19 -10.53
C PRO A 332 2.02 7.52 -10.70
N ARG A 333 2.80 8.59 -10.79
CA ARG A 333 2.29 9.89 -11.22
C ARG A 333 1.99 9.79 -12.71
N PRO A 334 0.78 10.18 -13.17
CA PRO A 334 0.49 10.17 -14.59
C PRO A 334 1.41 11.12 -15.35
N VAL A 335 1.89 10.66 -16.50
CA VAL A 335 2.67 11.49 -17.43
C VAL A 335 1.78 12.10 -18.51
N LEU A 336 0.69 11.40 -18.86
CA LEU A 336 -0.34 11.91 -19.78
C LEU A 336 -1.23 12.95 -19.09
N LYS A 337 -1.73 13.91 -19.88
CA LYS A 337 -2.74 14.89 -19.44
C LYS A 337 -4.09 14.21 -19.26
N GLN A 338 -4.91 14.75 -18.35
CA GLN A 338 -6.21 14.14 -17.99
C GLN A 338 -7.10 13.85 -19.21
N ALA A 339 -7.26 14.80 -20.14
CA ALA A 339 -8.07 14.58 -21.34
C ALA A 339 -7.56 13.46 -22.27
N ALA A 340 -6.27 13.12 -22.22
CA ALA A 340 -5.73 11.96 -22.92
C ALA A 340 -6.00 10.67 -22.14
N ILE A 341 -5.89 10.72 -20.81
CA ILE A 341 -6.23 9.59 -19.93
C ILE A 341 -7.71 9.21 -20.10
N ASP A 342 -8.63 10.18 -20.08
CA ASP A 342 -10.07 9.91 -20.19
C ASP A 342 -10.40 9.21 -21.52
N ARG A 343 -9.90 9.74 -22.65
CA ARG A 343 -10.05 9.10 -23.97
C ARG A 343 -9.39 7.72 -24.03
N GLY A 344 -8.24 7.57 -23.38
CA GLY A 344 -7.53 6.29 -23.33
C GLY A 344 -8.24 5.25 -22.48
N ILE A 345 -8.93 5.65 -21.40
CA ILE A 345 -9.79 4.75 -20.62
C ILE A 345 -10.94 4.22 -21.48
N ASP A 346 -11.59 5.09 -22.26
CA ASP A 346 -12.65 4.68 -23.19
C ASP A 346 -12.11 3.72 -24.25
N ALA A 347 -10.94 4.02 -24.81
CA ALA A 347 -10.28 3.18 -25.81
C ALA A 347 -9.88 1.80 -25.26
N LEU A 348 -9.33 1.76 -24.03
CA LEU A 348 -9.01 0.51 -23.34
C LEU A 348 -10.26 -0.35 -23.17
N LYS A 349 -11.35 0.24 -22.69
CA LYS A 349 -12.63 -0.48 -22.49
C LYS A 349 -13.23 -0.97 -23.81
N ALA A 350 -12.99 -0.26 -24.91
CA ALA A 350 -13.40 -0.65 -26.25
C ALA A 350 -12.40 -1.59 -26.97
N ASP A 351 -11.29 -1.97 -26.31
CA ASP A 351 -10.21 -2.79 -26.88
C ASP A 351 -9.62 -2.23 -28.20
N CYS A 352 -9.47 -0.90 -28.28
CA CYS A 352 -8.92 -0.19 -29.45
C CYS A 352 -7.83 0.84 -29.10
N GLU A 353 -7.22 0.72 -27.93
CA GLU A 353 -6.21 1.65 -27.42
C GLU A 353 -4.99 1.81 -28.32
N ASP A 354 -4.60 0.75 -29.02
CA ASP A 354 -3.44 0.68 -29.92
C ASP A 354 -3.65 1.45 -31.22
N LEU A 355 -4.90 1.76 -31.58
CA LEU A 355 -5.22 2.62 -32.72
C LEU A 355 -5.07 4.11 -32.39
N ILE A 356 -5.04 4.46 -31.10
CA ILE A 356 -5.08 5.86 -30.63
C ILE A 356 -3.76 6.24 -29.93
N PHE A 357 -3.07 5.28 -29.32
CA PHE A 357 -1.85 5.52 -28.55
C PHE A 357 -0.72 4.61 -29.01
N ASP A 358 0.41 5.23 -29.40
CA ASP A 358 1.63 4.51 -29.78
C ASP A 358 2.26 3.74 -28.60
N ASN A 359 2.05 4.22 -27.37
CA ASN A 359 2.61 3.64 -26.14
C ASN A 359 1.49 3.24 -25.17
N VAL A 360 0.95 2.04 -25.35
CA VAL A 360 -0.08 1.45 -24.48
C VAL A 360 0.41 1.25 -23.05
N MET A 361 1.71 1.00 -22.84
CA MET A 361 2.28 0.82 -21.50
C MET A 361 2.27 2.14 -20.70
N GLU A 362 2.57 3.26 -21.36
CA GLU A 362 2.46 4.60 -20.77
C GLU A 362 1.01 4.99 -20.47
N LEU A 363 0.10 4.68 -21.40
CA LEU A 363 -1.33 4.91 -21.21
C LEU A 363 -1.84 4.16 -19.97
N THR A 364 -1.60 2.85 -19.89
CA THR A 364 -2.05 2.04 -18.76
C THR A 364 -1.40 2.47 -17.44
N SER A 365 -0.11 2.85 -17.45
CA SER A 365 0.53 3.41 -16.25
C SER A 365 -0.11 4.74 -15.80
N SER A 366 -0.49 5.61 -16.75
CA SER A 366 -1.16 6.88 -16.46
C SER A 366 -2.62 6.71 -16.03
N ALA A 367 -3.31 5.69 -16.53
CA ALA A 367 -4.72 5.42 -16.28
C ALA A 367 -4.99 4.64 -14.97
N ILE A 368 -3.99 4.02 -14.34
CA ILE A 368 -4.17 3.16 -13.15
C ILE A 368 -4.91 3.84 -12.00
N ARG A 369 -4.72 5.15 -11.80
CA ARG A 369 -5.43 5.92 -10.77
C ARG A 369 -6.93 6.02 -11.07
N GLY A 370 -7.32 5.98 -12.34
CA GLY A 370 -8.71 5.97 -12.80
C GLY A 370 -9.49 4.72 -12.41
N CYS A 371 -8.81 3.65 -11.97
CA CYS A 371 -9.50 2.51 -11.37
C CYS A 371 -10.15 2.83 -10.02
N ILE A 372 -9.70 3.86 -9.29
CA ILE A 372 -10.32 4.27 -8.03
C ILE A 372 -11.43 5.26 -8.37
N VAL A 373 -12.68 4.85 -8.14
CA VAL A 373 -13.85 5.65 -8.53
C VAL A 373 -14.71 6.00 -7.32
N ALA A 374 -15.49 7.08 -7.45
CA ALA A 374 -16.55 7.35 -6.48
C ALA A 374 -17.72 6.38 -6.72
N PRO A 375 -18.39 5.90 -5.67
CA PRO A 375 -19.71 5.29 -5.85
C PRO A 375 -20.68 6.26 -6.53
N LYS A 376 -21.74 5.72 -7.13
CA LYS A 376 -22.81 6.50 -7.75
C LYS A 376 -23.28 7.63 -6.82
N ASP A 377 -23.52 8.81 -7.40
CA ASP A 377 -23.99 10.03 -6.72
C ASP A 377 -23.03 10.58 -5.65
N LYS A 378 -21.76 10.16 -5.67
CA LYS A 378 -20.70 10.67 -4.79
C LYS A 378 -19.53 11.22 -5.60
N LYS A 379 -18.65 11.97 -4.94
CA LYS A 379 -17.36 12.43 -5.49
C LYS A 379 -16.21 12.04 -4.58
N LEU A 380 -15.02 11.87 -5.15
CA LEU A 380 -13.78 11.77 -4.40
C LEU A 380 -13.29 13.18 -4.06
N VAL A 381 -12.83 13.37 -2.82
CA VAL A 381 -12.22 14.61 -2.36
C VAL A 381 -10.84 14.27 -1.84
N VAL A 382 -9.83 14.99 -2.32
CA VAL A 382 -8.42 14.79 -1.93
C VAL A 382 -7.97 16.04 -1.18
N ALA A 383 -7.36 15.83 -0.03
CA ALA A 383 -6.69 16.88 0.75
C ALA A 383 -5.25 16.43 0.99
N ASP A 384 -4.31 17.36 0.85
CA ASP A 384 -2.88 17.11 1.03
C ASP A 384 -2.29 18.23 1.89
N LEU A 385 -1.39 17.86 2.81
CA LEU A 385 -0.74 18.83 3.69
C LEU A 385 0.47 19.44 2.98
N SER A 386 0.35 20.70 2.58
CA SER A 386 1.38 21.39 1.81
C SER A 386 2.69 21.53 2.60
N ASN A 387 3.71 20.79 2.19
CA ASN A 387 5.07 20.82 2.74
C ASN A 387 5.12 20.61 4.28
N ILE A 388 4.30 19.69 4.80
CA ILE A 388 4.24 19.44 6.25
C ILE A 388 5.59 19.05 6.85
N GLU A 389 6.39 18.25 6.14
CA GLU A 389 7.72 17.84 6.58
C GLU A 389 8.66 19.05 6.76
N GLY A 390 8.74 19.93 5.75
CA GLY A 390 9.57 21.14 5.84
C GLY A 390 9.11 22.11 6.93
N ARG A 391 7.79 22.21 7.16
CA ARG A 391 7.22 23.04 8.23
C ARG A 391 7.58 22.52 9.63
N VAL A 392 7.41 21.22 9.85
CA VAL A 392 7.71 20.59 11.14
C VAL A 392 9.21 20.64 11.42
N LEU A 393 10.06 20.40 10.42
CA LEU A 393 11.52 20.51 10.56
C LEU A 393 11.94 21.93 10.93
N ALA A 394 11.44 22.95 10.22
CA ALA A 394 11.73 24.35 10.54
C ALA A 394 11.29 24.72 11.97
N TRP A 395 10.14 24.21 12.41
CA TRP A 395 9.65 24.42 13.77
C TRP A 395 10.53 23.74 14.83
N LEU A 396 10.88 22.46 14.63
CA LEU A 396 11.76 21.72 15.53
C LEU A 396 13.17 22.33 15.62
N ALA A 397 13.67 22.88 14.52
CA ALA A 397 14.98 23.51 14.45
C ALA A 397 15.00 24.97 14.93
N GLY A 398 13.84 25.59 15.20
CA GLY A 398 13.76 27.01 15.55
C GLY A 398 14.15 27.95 14.41
N GLU A 399 13.93 27.55 13.15
CA GLU A 399 14.24 28.37 11.98
C GLU A 399 13.18 29.45 11.74
N GLU A 400 13.19 30.51 12.56
CA GLU A 400 12.20 31.59 12.54
C GLU A 400 11.99 32.20 11.15
N TRP A 401 13.07 32.36 10.38
CA TRP A 401 12.96 32.91 9.03
C TRP A 401 12.16 32.01 8.08
N LYS A 402 12.25 30.68 8.21
CA LYS A 402 11.48 29.72 7.40
C LYS A 402 10.04 29.69 7.85
N LEU A 403 9.80 29.71 9.16
CA LEU A 403 8.45 29.81 9.72
C LEU A 403 7.73 31.07 9.23
N GLN A 404 8.43 32.20 9.23
CA GLN A 404 7.92 33.45 8.67
C GLN A 404 7.65 33.34 7.16
N ALA A 405 8.56 32.73 6.40
CA ALA A 405 8.35 32.50 4.96
C ALA A 405 7.10 31.65 4.68
N PHE A 406 6.86 30.61 5.48
CA PHE A 406 5.64 29.82 5.40
C PHE A 406 4.39 30.63 5.78
N ALA A 407 4.44 31.43 6.84
CA ALA A 407 3.34 32.29 7.25
C ALA A 407 2.99 33.33 6.18
N ASP A 408 3.99 33.93 5.54
CA ASP A 408 3.79 34.86 4.42
C ASP A 408 3.26 34.13 3.18
N PHE A 409 3.73 32.92 2.87
CA PHE A 409 3.23 32.12 1.75
C PHE A 409 1.76 31.69 1.95
N ASP A 410 1.36 31.40 3.18
CA ASP A 410 -0.02 31.03 3.54
C ASP A 410 -0.93 32.26 3.69
N THR A 411 -0.36 33.47 3.74
CA THR A 411 -1.11 34.71 3.69
C THR A 411 -1.49 35.02 2.25
N VAL A 412 -2.79 35.07 1.99
CA VAL A 412 -3.35 35.21 0.63
C VAL A 412 -4.19 36.48 0.52
N GLN A 413 -4.32 36.99 -0.70
CA GLN A 413 -5.07 38.22 -0.96
C GLN A 413 -6.57 37.92 -1.15
N LEU A 414 -7.43 38.75 -0.56
CA LEU A 414 -8.87 38.77 -0.78
C LEU A 414 -9.21 39.53 -2.07
N GLU A 415 -10.39 39.31 -2.64
CA GLU A 415 -10.85 40.07 -3.82
C GLU A 415 -10.86 41.59 -3.59
N GLY A 416 -11.02 42.04 -2.33
CA GLY A 416 -10.96 43.46 -1.94
C GLY A 416 -9.55 44.04 -1.83
N GLY A 417 -8.50 43.25 -2.07
CA GLY A 417 -7.09 43.67 -2.00
C GLY A 417 -6.43 43.49 -0.62
N ASP A 418 -7.22 43.31 0.43
CA ASP A 418 -6.74 43.01 1.79
C ASP A 418 -6.09 41.63 1.88
N TRP A 419 -5.22 41.44 2.87
CA TRP A 419 -4.56 40.16 3.13
C TRP A 419 -5.24 39.41 4.26
N ILE A 420 -5.43 38.09 4.09
CA ILE A 420 -5.89 37.18 5.14
C ILE A 420 -4.79 36.16 5.44
N THR A 421 -4.49 35.96 6.72
CA THR A 421 -3.47 34.99 7.13
C THR A 421 -3.98 33.56 7.00
N GLY A 422 -3.06 32.59 6.93
CA GLY A 422 -3.43 31.17 6.92
C GLY A 422 -4.26 30.74 8.14
N THR A 423 -3.99 31.34 9.32
CA THR A 423 -4.74 31.05 10.55
C THR A 423 -6.17 31.55 10.47
N GLU A 424 -6.39 32.77 10.00
CA GLU A 424 -7.73 33.34 9.80
C GLU A 424 -8.50 32.60 8.71
N LEU A 425 -7.81 32.14 7.66
CA LEU A 425 -8.40 31.33 6.60
C LEU A 425 -8.90 29.98 7.14
N VAL A 426 -8.10 29.32 7.99
CA VAL A 426 -8.51 28.08 8.67
C VAL A 426 -9.70 28.32 9.60
N ALA A 427 -9.69 29.39 10.40
CA ALA A 427 -10.81 29.75 11.26
C ALA A 427 -12.09 29.99 10.44
N ALA A 428 -12.00 30.75 9.34
CA ALA A 428 -13.13 30.97 8.45
C ALA A 428 -13.68 29.67 7.83
N TYR A 429 -12.80 28.75 7.43
CA TYR A 429 -13.19 27.44 6.92
C TYR A 429 -13.95 26.62 7.98
N LEU A 430 -13.44 26.57 9.21
CA LEU A 430 -14.09 25.87 10.33
C LEU A 430 -15.47 26.47 10.66
N ASP A 431 -15.60 27.79 10.55
CA ASP A 431 -16.86 28.53 10.71
C ASP A 431 -17.80 28.42 9.49
N ARG A 432 -17.37 27.73 8.43
CA ARG A 432 -18.07 27.66 7.13
C ARG A 432 -18.37 29.03 6.53
N ARG A 433 -17.53 30.01 6.84
CA ARG A 433 -17.62 31.38 6.31
C ARG A 433 -16.91 31.45 4.96
N PRO A 434 -17.59 31.85 3.87
CA PRO A 434 -16.95 32.04 2.58
C PRO A 434 -15.87 33.11 2.66
N VAL A 435 -14.73 32.86 2.01
CA VAL A 435 -13.62 33.82 1.89
C VAL A 435 -13.30 33.99 0.40
N PRO A 436 -13.71 35.11 -0.23
CA PRO A 436 -13.44 35.36 -1.64
C PRO A 436 -11.98 35.74 -1.82
N LEU A 437 -11.20 34.85 -2.43
CA LEU A 437 -9.77 35.01 -2.67
C LEU A 437 -9.51 35.63 -4.04
N ALA A 438 -8.60 36.60 -4.11
CA ALA A 438 -8.06 37.06 -5.38
C ALA A 438 -7.15 36.00 -5.99
N LEU A 439 -7.35 35.72 -7.28
CA LEU A 439 -6.64 34.68 -8.01
C LEU A 439 -5.70 35.28 -9.06
N ASP A 440 -4.58 34.63 -9.29
CA ASP A 440 -3.63 34.98 -10.35
C ASP A 440 -4.11 34.49 -11.73
N ALA A 441 -3.31 34.73 -12.77
CA ALA A 441 -3.63 34.31 -14.15
C ALA A 441 -3.75 32.77 -14.33
N LYS A 442 -3.32 31.98 -13.34
CA LYS A 442 -3.43 30.51 -13.32
C LYS A 442 -4.60 30.02 -12.46
N GLY A 443 -5.36 30.93 -11.85
CA GLY A 443 -6.44 30.59 -10.94
C GLY A 443 -5.95 30.17 -9.55
N GLU A 444 -4.69 30.44 -9.19
CA GLU A 444 -4.15 30.17 -7.86
C GLU A 444 -4.32 31.41 -6.96
N PRO A 445 -4.57 31.25 -5.64
CA PRO A 445 -4.62 32.39 -4.73
C PRO A 445 -3.34 33.23 -4.80
N ILE A 446 -3.48 34.56 -4.91
CA ILE A 446 -2.34 35.47 -4.84
C ILE A 446 -1.75 35.42 -3.43
N ARG A 447 -0.45 35.14 -3.32
CA ARG A 447 0.27 34.93 -2.06
C ARG A 447 1.17 36.12 -1.73
N LYS A 448 1.28 36.44 -0.44
CA LYS A 448 2.18 37.50 0.04
C LYS A 448 3.65 37.07 -0.03
N GLY A 449 3.94 35.83 0.37
CA GLY A 449 5.28 35.26 0.39
C GLY A 449 5.61 34.43 -0.86
N HIS A 450 6.91 34.23 -1.09
CA HIS A 450 7.41 33.36 -2.15
C HIS A 450 7.38 31.89 -1.75
N ASP A 451 7.36 31.01 -2.75
CA ASP A 451 7.59 29.58 -2.59
C ASP A 451 8.91 29.30 -1.85
N LEU A 452 8.87 28.41 -0.85
CA LEU A 452 10.01 28.14 0.02
C LEU A 452 11.25 27.68 -0.76
N TYR A 453 11.08 26.83 -1.78
CA TYR A 453 12.22 26.30 -2.53
C TYR A 453 12.89 27.39 -3.36
N LYS A 454 12.14 28.41 -3.81
CA LYS A 454 12.76 29.61 -4.39
C LYS A 454 13.54 30.39 -3.36
N LEU A 455 13.00 30.56 -2.14
CA LEU A 455 13.69 31.27 -1.06
C LEU A 455 14.97 30.56 -0.61
N ALA A 456 14.93 29.23 -0.49
CA ALA A 456 16.08 28.41 -0.14
C ALA A 456 17.23 28.64 -1.15
N TYR A 457 16.93 28.48 -2.44
CA TYR A 457 17.91 28.75 -3.49
C TYR A 457 18.40 30.20 -3.47
N ALA A 458 17.48 31.17 -3.45
CA ALA A 458 17.79 32.59 -3.45
C ALA A 458 18.76 32.97 -2.33
N LYS A 459 18.52 32.47 -1.11
CA LYS A 459 19.40 32.68 0.03
C LYS A 459 20.76 32.01 -0.13
N SER A 460 20.80 30.74 -0.55
CA SER A 460 22.06 30.01 -0.73
C SER A 460 22.97 30.62 -1.79
N PHE A 461 22.39 31.21 -2.85
CA PHE A 461 23.12 31.76 -3.99
C PHE A 461 23.16 33.29 -4.03
N GLY A 462 22.59 33.97 -3.03
CA GLY A 462 22.63 35.43 -2.91
C GLY A 462 21.90 36.19 -4.03
N ILE A 463 20.82 35.62 -4.57
CA ILE A 463 19.99 36.25 -5.61
C ILE A 463 18.59 36.59 -5.09
N GLN A 464 17.86 37.44 -5.82
CA GLN A 464 16.47 37.75 -5.48
C GLN A 464 15.53 36.57 -5.83
N PRO A 465 14.50 36.26 -5.01
CA PRO A 465 13.55 35.17 -5.25
C PRO A 465 12.83 35.25 -6.61
N GLU A 466 12.62 36.45 -7.13
CA GLU A 466 12.00 36.72 -8.43
C GLU A 466 12.89 36.27 -9.61
N ALA A 467 14.21 36.28 -9.41
CA ALA A 467 15.19 35.84 -10.41
C ALA A 467 15.37 34.31 -10.41
N VAL A 468 14.73 33.58 -9.50
CA VAL A 468 14.86 32.13 -9.41
C VAL A 468 14.07 31.46 -10.55
N SER A 469 14.82 30.86 -11.48
CA SER A 469 14.29 30.04 -12.56
C SER A 469 13.64 28.74 -12.04
N LYS A 470 12.96 28.01 -12.93
CA LYS A 470 12.37 26.70 -12.60
C LYS A 470 13.44 25.67 -12.20
N ASP A 471 14.58 25.69 -12.87
CA ASP A 471 15.69 24.76 -12.60
C ASP A 471 16.39 25.11 -11.28
N ASN A 472 16.60 26.40 -11.02
CA ASN A 472 17.11 26.88 -9.74
C ASN A 472 16.19 26.47 -8.59
N ARG A 473 14.87 26.60 -8.76
CA ARG A 473 13.89 26.14 -7.76
C ARG A 473 14.00 24.64 -7.50
N GLN A 474 14.28 23.83 -8.52
CA GLN A 474 14.48 22.39 -8.35
C GLN A 474 15.72 22.10 -7.48
N VAL A 475 16.81 22.84 -7.67
CA VAL A 475 18.00 22.76 -6.80
C VAL A 475 17.65 23.16 -5.36
N GLY A 476 16.92 24.26 -5.16
CA GLY A 476 16.46 24.68 -3.83
C GLY A 476 15.58 23.63 -3.14
N LYS A 477 14.75 22.91 -3.91
CA LYS A 477 13.99 21.77 -3.40
C LYS A 477 14.88 20.61 -2.97
N VAL A 478 15.91 20.27 -3.76
CA VAL A 478 16.87 19.23 -3.40
C VAL A 478 17.62 19.61 -2.12
N GLN A 479 18.02 20.88 -1.96
CA GLN A 479 18.66 21.37 -0.74
C GLN A 479 17.81 21.15 0.51
N GLU A 480 16.54 21.56 0.48
CA GLU A 480 15.63 21.40 1.64
C GLU A 480 15.35 19.93 1.94
N LEU A 481 15.03 19.12 0.92
CA LEU A 481 14.68 17.72 1.14
C LEU A 481 15.89 16.89 1.54
N ALA A 482 17.02 17.00 0.84
CA ALA A 482 18.21 16.20 1.13
C ALA A 482 18.68 16.41 2.57
N LEU A 483 18.74 17.66 3.04
CA LEU A 483 19.13 17.95 4.42
C LEU A 483 18.13 17.41 5.44
N GLY A 484 16.82 17.47 5.16
CA GLY A 484 15.78 16.89 6.02
C GLY A 484 15.83 15.36 6.11
N TYR A 485 16.37 14.70 5.08
CA TYR A 485 16.57 13.24 5.04
C TYR A 485 18.00 12.81 5.40
N GLU A 486 18.83 13.71 5.94
CA GLU A 486 20.25 13.46 6.26
C GLU A 486 21.07 12.95 5.04
N GLY A 487 20.72 13.43 3.85
CA GLY A 487 21.38 13.10 2.60
C GLY A 487 22.85 13.54 2.59
N GLY A 488 23.75 12.61 2.26
CA GLY A 488 25.16 12.90 2.05
C GLY A 488 25.43 13.69 0.76
N VAL A 489 26.70 14.00 0.49
CA VAL A 489 27.15 14.81 -0.68
C VAL A 489 26.57 14.30 -2.01
N GLY A 490 26.43 12.97 -2.16
CA GLY A 490 25.86 12.37 -3.37
C GLY A 490 24.42 12.79 -3.69
N ALA A 491 23.63 13.20 -2.70
CA ALA A 491 22.27 13.70 -2.91
C ALA A 491 22.21 15.04 -3.67
N PHE A 492 23.33 15.77 -3.71
CA PHE A 492 23.45 17.05 -4.42
C PHE A 492 24.04 16.90 -5.83
N LEU A 493 24.45 15.68 -6.21
CA LEU A 493 25.03 15.38 -7.52
C LEU A 493 23.99 14.93 -8.55
N THR A 494 22.70 14.92 -8.19
CA THR A 494 21.57 14.42 -8.99
C THR A 494 20.98 15.44 -9.94
#